data_AF-E3NUL8-F1
#
_entry.id   AF-E3NUL8-F1
#
_cell.length_a   1.000
_cell.length_b   1.000
_cell.length_c   1.000
_cell.angle_alpha   90.00
_cell.angle_beta   90.00
_cell.angle_gamma   90.00
#
_symmetry.space_group_name_H-M   'P 1'
#
loop_
_entity.id
_entity.type
_entity.pdbx_description
1 polymer ?
#
loop_
_entity_poly.entity_id
_entity_poly.type
_entity_poly.pdbx_seq_one_letter_code
_entity_poly.pdbx_strand_id
1 'polypeptide(L)'
;MLSPTSMYKLTVMNMTTAAIEQTDTIFRAALILEWVLISIGFGETMLLWYLLRYTNQYHRNLAMIVEQLPNQYFPSLLARMYMIYKQLTIPNTAELINDQSFLFAVWLRNSLLFVAFYFAPFPVIERCFATVYMQDYETNKRRWISYLLSTILYITAFTSAQFFIFGSYREVHIFLITSFNLVAFGLTFVMERYNKKRYSKLRKNVNSDYSLSVRAQLSENINSTLPFKVMCFLDCLLRFSVHFNAPRG
;
A
#
# COMPACT_ATOMS: atom_id res chain seq x y z
N MET A 1 -3.43 8.92 -25.96
CA MET A 1 -2.47 7.98 -26.59
C MET A 1 -1.37 7.69 -25.57
N LEU A 2 -1.31 6.46 -25.08
CA LEU A 2 -0.30 5.98 -24.12
C LEU A 2 1.03 5.87 -24.88
N SER A 3 2.08 6.58 -24.46
CA SER A 3 3.42 6.40 -25.03
C SER A 3 3.98 5.04 -24.57
N PRO A 4 4.17 4.05 -25.48
CA PRO A 4 4.53 2.68 -25.12
C PRO A 4 5.96 2.56 -24.54
N THR A 5 6.83 3.54 -24.78
CA THR A 5 8.29 3.42 -24.62
C THR A 5 8.80 3.34 -23.18
N SER A 6 8.08 3.91 -22.20
CA SER A 6 8.52 3.91 -20.80
C SER A 6 8.08 2.67 -20.01
N MET A 7 6.88 2.15 -20.30
CA MET A 7 6.40 0.84 -19.81
C MET A 7 7.15 -0.32 -20.44
N TYR A 8 7.53 -0.13 -21.69
CA TYR A 8 8.36 -1.02 -22.48
C TYR A 8 9.67 -1.35 -21.75
N LYS A 9 10.46 -0.36 -21.29
CA LYS A 9 11.78 -0.63 -20.67
C LYS A 9 11.74 -1.59 -19.48
N LEU A 10 10.73 -1.50 -18.60
CA LEU A 10 10.70 -2.28 -17.35
C LEU A 10 10.28 -3.75 -17.58
N THR A 11 9.36 -3.99 -18.51
CA THR A 11 8.82 -5.33 -18.78
C THR A 11 9.66 -6.07 -19.83
N VAL A 12 10.21 -5.33 -20.79
CA VAL A 12 11.02 -5.89 -21.89
C VAL A 12 12.41 -6.28 -21.40
N MET A 13 13.07 -5.51 -20.51
CA MET A 13 14.37 -5.92 -19.94
C MET A 13 14.33 -7.31 -19.30
N ASN A 14 13.24 -7.68 -18.64
CA ASN A 14 13.14 -9.02 -18.03
C ASN A 14 12.93 -10.14 -19.06
N MET A 15 12.27 -9.88 -20.19
CA MET A 15 11.97 -10.91 -21.20
C MET A 15 13.03 -11.01 -22.30
N THR A 16 13.64 -9.89 -22.73
CA THR A 16 14.72 -9.91 -23.73
C THR A 16 15.98 -10.54 -23.18
N THR A 17 16.30 -10.33 -21.91
CA THR A 17 17.47 -10.96 -21.28
C THR A 17 17.30 -12.49 -21.20
N ALA A 18 16.11 -12.97 -20.83
CA ALA A 18 15.80 -14.40 -20.80
C ALA A 18 15.83 -15.06 -22.19
N ALA A 19 15.38 -14.35 -23.23
CA ALA A 19 15.41 -14.84 -24.62
C ALA A 19 16.83 -14.89 -25.21
N ILE A 20 17.70 -13.97 -24.82
CA ILE A 20 19.11 -13.95 -25.25
C ILE A 20 19.90 -15.11 -24.62
N GLU A 21 19.52 -15.55 -23.41
CA GLU A 21 20.22 -16.61 -22.66
C GLU A 21 19.73 -18.05 -22.94
N GLN A 22 18.85 -18.29 -23.94
CA GLN A 22 18.25 -19.62 -24.21
C GLN A 22 17.53 -20.25 -23.00
N THR A 23 17.00 -19.45 -22.08
CA THR A 23 16.36 -19.93 -20.83
C THR A 23 14.83 -19.99 -20.90
N ASP A 24 14.22 -20.15 -22.08
CA ASP A 24 12.75 -20.09 -22.27
C ASP A 24 11.99 -21.11 -21.38
N THR A 25 12.56 -22.30 -21.18
CA THR A 25 11.97 -23.33 -20.31
C THR A 25 12.00 -22.93 -18.83
N ILE A 26 13.11 -22.36 -18.37
CA ILE A 26 13.27 -21.85 -17.00
C ILE A 26 12.35 -20.66 -16.77
N PHE A 27 12.24 -19.76 -17.75
CA PHE A 27 11.35 -18.60 -17.69
C PHE A 27 9.88 -19.01 -17.62
N ARG A 28 9.43 -19.96 -18.47
CA ARG A 28 8.07 -20.51 -18.41
C ARG A 28 7.79 -21.21 -17.08
N ALA A 29 8.74 -21.98 -16.57
CA ALA A 29 8.61 -22.63 -15.26
C ALA A 29 8.48 -21.60 -14.13
N ALA A 30 9.26 -20.50 -14.18
CA ALA A 30 9.17 -19.40 -13.23
C ALA A 30 7.81 -18.70 -13.29
N LEU A 31 7.24 -18.47 -14.48
CA LEU A 31 5.90 -17.90 -14.64
C LEU A 31 4.79 -18.80 -14.07
N ILE A 32 4.90 -20.12 -14.27
CA ILE A 32 3.95 -21.09 -13.69
C ILE A 32 4.06 -21.09 -12.17
N LEU A 33 5.28 -21.12 -11.63
CA LEU A 33 5.52 -21.02 -10.19
C LEU A 33 4.93 -19.71 -9.64
N GLU A 34 5.16 -18.59 -10.32
CA GLU A 34 4.61 -17.30 -9.92
C GLU A 34 3.08 -17.31 -9.91
N TRP A 35 2.43 -17.96 -10.89
CA TRP A 35 0.97 -18.12 -10.89
C TRP A 35 0.46 -18.86 -9.64
N VAL A 36 1.13 -19.94 -9.26
CA VAL A 36 0.79 -20.71 -8.05
C VAL A 36 0.94 -19.84 -6.81
N LEU A 37 2.05 -19.11 -6.69
CA LEU A 37 2.29 -18.18 -5.57
C LEU A 37 1.24 -17.06 -5.52
N ILE A 38 0.84 -16.50 -6.66
CA ILE A 38 -0.21 -15.48 -6.72
C ILE A 38 -1.56 -16.06 -6.30
N SER A 39 -1.83 -17.32 -6.62
CA SER A 39 -3.06 -18.02 -6.23
C SER A 39 -3.13 -18.21 -4.70
N ILE A 40 -2.00 -18.56 -4.07
CA ILE A 40 -1.86 -18.60 -2.61
C ILE A 40 -2.06 -17.20 -2.02
N GLY A 41 -1.38 -16.19 -2.56
CA GLY A 41 -1.50 -14.80 -2.12
C GLY A 41 -2.93 -14.25 -2.23
N PHE A 42 -3.70 -14.71 -3.22
CA PHE A 42 -5.13 -14.37 -3.34
C PHE A 42 -5.93 -14.91 -2.15
N GLY A 43 -5.68 -16.16 -1.75
CA GLY A 43 -6.28 -16.78 -0.56
C GLY A 43 -5.91 -16.06 0.73
N GLU A 44 -4.63 -15.72 0.92
CA GLU A 44 -4.15 -14.94 2.07
C GLU A 44 -4.82 -13.57 2.16
N THR A 45 -4.99 -12.90 1.02
CA THR A 45 -5.62 -11.58 0.96
C THR A 45 -7.12 -11.68 1.27
N MET A 46 -7.79 -12.74 0.82
CA MET A 46 -9.19 -13.02 1.19
C MET A 46 -9.35 -13.27 2.68
N LEU A 47 -8.43 -14.03 3.27
CA LEU A 47 -8.42 -14.24 4.71
C LEU A 47 -8.18 -12.92 5.47
N LEU A 48 -7.22 -12.09 5.03
CA LEU A 48 -6.96 -10.79 5.65
C LEU A 48 -8.18 -9.87 5.56
N TRP A 49 -8.82 -9.79 4.40
CA TRP A 49 -10.03 -8.99 4.20
C TRP A 49 -11.19 -9.46 5.10
N TYR A 50 -11.38 -10.77 5.20
CA TYR A 50 -12.35 -11.37 6.11
C TYR A 50 -12.04 -11.02 7.57
N LEU A 51 -10.81 -11.26 8.03
CA LEU A 51 -10.40 -10.96 9.40
C LEU A 51 -10.64 -9.49 9.74
N LEU A 52 -10.19 -8.56 8.90
CA LEU A 52 -10.37 -7.12 9.13
C LEU A 52 -11.84 -6.70 9.28
N ARG A 53 -12.75 -7.36 8.56
CA ARG A 53 -14.18 -7.05 8.60
C ARG A 53 -14.90 -7.63 9.82
N TYR A 54 -14.47 -8.80 10.29
CA TYR A 54 -15.18 -9.54 11.33
C TYR A 54 -14.54 -9.45 12.73
N THR A 55 -13.24 -9.14 12.85
CA THR A 55 -12.56 -9.17 14.16
C THR A 55 -12.75 -7.92 15.02
N ASN A 56 -13.44 -6.87 14.55
CA ASN A 56 -13.68 -5.61 15.28
C ASN A 56 -12.43 -5.05 16.00
N GLN A 57 -11.23 -5.38 15.51
CA GLN A 57 -9.96 -5.05 16.16
C GLN A 57 -9.68 -3.55 16.18
N TYR A 58 -10.21 -2.83 15.18
CA TYR A 58 -10.08 -1.39 15.03
C TYR A 58 -11.45 -0.73 15.05
N HIS A 59 -11.52 0.50 15.56
CA HIS A 59 -12.67 1.36 15.33
C HIS A 59 -12.99 1.45 13.84
N ARG A 60 -14.29 1.51 13.53
CA ARG A 60 -14.80 1.39 12.14
C ARG A 60 -14.14 2.36 11.15
N ASN A 61 -13.77 3.57 11.60
CA ASN A 61 -13.12 4.57 10.75
C ASN A 61 -11.73 4.12 10.29
N LEU A 62 -10.91 3.60 11.20
CA LEU A 62 -9.60 3.04 10.85
C LEU A 62 -9.75 1.73 10.08
N ALA A 63 -10.68 0.86 10.49
CA ALA A 63 -10.95 -0.37 9.75
C ALA A 63 -11.27 -0.09 8.28
N MET A 64 -12.07 0.94 7.97
CA MET A 64 -12.36 1.31 6.57
C MET A 64 -11.13 1.76 5.77
N ILE A 65 -10.17 2.44 6.41
CA ILE A 65 -8.90 2.79 5.75
C ILE A 65 -8.06 1.53 5.58
N VAL A 66 -7.95 0.69 6.62
CA VAL A 66 -7.12 -0.52 6.57
C VAL A 66 -7.65 -1.56 5.58
N GLU A 67 -8.96 -1.65 5.42
CA GLU A 67 -9.63 -2.45 4.38
C GLU A 67 -9.20 -2.03 2.95
N GLN A 68 -8.68 -0.81 2.74
CA GLN A 68 -8.18 -0.41 1.40
C GLN A 68 -6.95 -1.20 0.96
N LEU A 69 -6.16 -1.73 1.90
CA LEU A 69 -4.95 -2.49 1.58
C LEU A 69 -5.26 -3.80 0.83
N PRO A 70 -6.15 -4.70 1.32
CA PRO A 70 -6.59 -5.84 0.54
C PRO A 70 -7.44 -5.42 -0.69
N ASN A 71 -8.25 -4.36 -0.59
CA ASN A 71 -9.09 -3.93 -1.73
C ASN A 71 -8.28 -3.52 -2.96
N GLN A 72 -7.11 -2.89 -2.80
CA GLN A 72 -6.21 -2.58 -3.93
C GLN A 72 -5.41 -3.81 -4.38
N TYR A 73 -5.09 -4.72 -3.46
CA TYR A 73 -4.24 -5.87 -3.75
C TYR A 73 -4.94 -6.91 -4.61
N PHE A 74 -6.26 -7.14 -4.41
CA PHE A 74 -7.05 -8.04 -5.26
C PHE A 74 -6.99 -7.74 -6.77
N PRO A 75 -7.36 -6.53 -7.23
CA PRO A 75 -7.26 -6.19 -8.65
C PRO A 75 -5.81 -6.19 -9.14
N SER A 76 -4.83 -5.94 -8.27
CA SER A 76 -3.40 -6.02 -8.63
C SER A 76 -2.96 -7.46 -8.91
N LEU A 77 -3.39 -8.44 -8.09
CA LEU A 77 -3.14 -9.86 -8.31
C LEU A 77 -3.82 -10.36 -9.58
N LEU A 78 -5.08 -9.97 -9.82
CA LEU A 78 -5.81 -10.32 -11.04
C LEU A 78 -5.11 -9.75 -12.29
N ALA A 79 -4.67 -8.49 -12.24
CA ALA A 79 -3.89 -7.88 -13.32
C ALA A 79 -2.59 -8.65 -13.58
N ARG A 80 -1.91 -9.12 -12.51
CA ARG A 80 -0.69 -9.93 -12.66
C ARG A 80 -0.97 -11.32 -13.26
N MET A 81 -2.00 -12.02 -12.81
CA MET A 81 -2.43 -13.28 -13.43
C MET A 81 -2.71 -13.09 -14.92
N TYR A 82 -3.42 -12.01 -15.28
CA TYR A 82 -3.70 -11.69 -16.68
C TYR A 82 -2.43 -11.42 -17.51
N MET A 83 -1.46 -10.71 -16.94
CA MET A 83 -0.15 -10.49 -17.58
C MET A 83 0.57 -11.82 -17.85
N ILE A 84 0.62 -12.72 -16.87
CA ILE A 84 1.27 -14.03 -17.02
C ILE A 84 0.55 -14.85 -18.09
N TYR A 85 -0.78 -14.83 -18.11
CA TYR A 85 -1.58 -15.53 -19.13
C TYR A 85 -1.20 -15.06 -20.55
N LYS A 86 -1.12 -13.75 -20.75
CA LYS A 86 -0.70 -13.16 -22.03
C LYS A 86 0.75 -13.51 -22.38
N GLN A 87 1.67 -13.49 -21.41
CA GLN A 87 3.07 -13.86 -21.60
C GLN A 87 3.27 -15.34 -21.98
N LEU A 88 2.41 -16.24 -21.48
CA LEU A 88 2.46 -17.67 -21.85
C LEU A 88 1.80 -17.95 -23.21
N THR A 89 0.80 -17.16 -23.59
CA THR A 89 0.02 -17.37 -24.83
C THR A 89 0.67 -16.74 -26.06
N ILE A 90 1.32 -15.58 -25.89
CA ILE A 90 1.94 -14.83 -26.99
C ILE A 90 3.46 -15.03 -26.91
N PRO A 91 4.06 -15.91 -27.73
CA PRO A 91 5.50 -16.17 -27.70
C PRO A 91 6.32 -15.01 -28.29
N ASN A 92 5.72 -14.22 -29.19
CA ASN A 92 6.39 -13.10 -29.83
C ASN A 92 6.32 -11.83 -28.95
N THR A 93 7.47 -11.40 -28.45
CA THR A 93 7.57 -10.22 -27.58
C THR A 93 7.10 -8.94 -28.27
N ALA A 94 7.31 -8.80 -29.58
CA ALA A 94 6.88 -7.63 -30.35
C ALA A 94 5.34 -7.52 -30.42
N GLU A 95 4.64 -8.64 -30.51
CA GLU A 95 3.17 -8.68 -30.50
C GLU A 95 2.61 -8.40 -29.11
N LEU A 96 3.23 -8.96 -28.07
CA LEU A 96 2.83 -8.73 -26.69
C LEU A 96 2.91 -7.24 -26.30
N ILE A 97 3.93 -6.53 -26.78
CA ILE A 97 4.14 -5.11 -26.50
C ILE A 97 3.07 -4.24 -27.18
N ASN A 98 2.54 -4.67 -28.33
CA ASN A 98 1.49 -3.96 -29.05
C ASN A 98 0.08 -4.30 -28.54
N ASP A 99 -0.05 -5.34 -27.70
CA ASP A 99 -1.33 -5.73 -27.13
C ASP A 99 -1.80 -4.72 -26.07
N GLN A 100 -2.87 -4.00 -26.40
CA GLN A 100 -3.43 -2.95 -25.53
C GLN A 100 -3.95 -3.51 -24.19
N SER A 101 -4.46 -4.74 -24.17
CA SER A 101 -4.99 -5.36 -22.96
C SER A 101 -3.87 -5.73 -21.98
N PHE A 102 -2.72 -6.15 -22.50
CA PHE A 102 -1.51 -6.39 -21.72
C PHE A 102 -0.96 -5.08 -21.13
N LEU A 103 -0.84 -4.03 -21.95
CA LEU A 103 -0.39 -2.71 -21.48
C LEU A 103 -1.32 -2.13 -20.42
N PHE A 104 -2.64 -2.31 -20.56
CA PHE A 104 -3.60 -1.90 -19.55
C PHE A 104 -3.42 -2.67 -18.23
N ALA A 105 -3.19 -3.98 -18.28
CA ALA A 105 -2.93 -4.78 -17.08
C ALA A 105 -1.62 -4.36 -16.37
N VAL A 106 -0.56 -4.10 -17.14
CA VAL A 106 0.70 -3.53 -16.62
C VAL A 106 0.42 -2.18 -15.94
N TRP A 107 -0.41 -1.33 -16.56
CA TRP A 107 -0.72 0.00 -16.04
C TRP A 107 -1.52 -0.06 -14.75
N LEU A 108 -2.55 -0.90 -14.73
CA LEU A 108 -3.40 -1.12 -13.57
C LEU A 108 -2.58 -1.64 -12.38
N ARG A 109 -1.76 -2.68 -12.60
CA ARG A 109 -0.89 -3.25 -11.56
C ARG A 109 0.07 -2.20 -11.00
N ASN A 110 0.78 -1.48 -11.85
CA ASN A 110 1.73 -0.46 -11.39
C ASN A 110 1.01 0.65 -10.61
N SER A 111 -0.17 1.09 -11.07
CA SER A 111 -0.94 2.12 -10.38
C SER A 111 -1.41 1.68 -8.99
N LEU A 112 -1.83 0.43 -8.84
CA LEU A 112 -2.24 -0.14 -7.55
C LEU A 112 -1.06 -0.34 -6.60
N LEU A 113 0.14 -0.68 -7.10
CA LEU A 113 1.35 -0.72 -6.27
C LEU A 113 1.66 0.65 -5.65
N PHE A 114 1.39 1.75 -6.36
CA PHE A 114 1.50 3.10 -5.78
C PHE A 114 0.51 3.33 -4.64
N VAL A 115 -0.67 2.69 -4.65
CA VAL A 115 -1.62 2.78 -3.52
C VAL A 115 -1.01 2.14 -2.28
N ALA A 116 -0.44 0.95 -2.40
CA ALA A 116 0.26 0.30 -1.28
C ALA A 116 1.40 1.19 -0.74
N PHE A 117 2.14 1.82 -1.64
CA PHE A 117 3.23 2.73 -1.31
C PHE A 117 2.81 4.00 -0.57
N TYR A 118 1.63 4.53 -0.85
CA TYR A 118 1.13 5.73 -0.17
C TYR A 118 0.25 5.38 1.03
N PHE A 119 -0.04 4.12 1.30
CA PHE A 119 -1.02 3.74 2.29
C PHE A 119 -0.60 4.13 3.72
N ALA A 120 0.63 3.83 4.15
CA ALA A 120 1.01 3.87 5.56
C ALA A 120 0.76 5.21 6.30
N PRO A 121 0.95 6.40 5.67
CA PRO A 121 0.63 7.69 6.29
C PRO A 121 -0.85 7.93 6.60
N PHE A 122 -1.78 7.37 5.81
CA PHE A 122 -3.22 7.69 5.95
C PHE A 122 -3.84 7.12 7.24
N PRO A 123 -3.59 5.86 7.64
CA PRO A 123 -3.94 5.37 8.97
C PRO A 123 -3.35 6.23 10.10
N VAL A 124 -2.11 6.70 9.96
CA VAL A 124 -1.47 7.55 10.98
C VAL A 124 -2.19 8.90 11.11
N ILE A 125 -2.56 9.52 9.99
CA ILE A 125 -3.35 10.77 9.99
C ILE A 125 -4.72 10.55 10.64
N GLU A 126 -5.39 9.44 10.34
CA GLU A 126 -6.67 9.10 10.99
C GLU A 126 -6.50 8.95 12.52
N ARG A 127 -5.43 8.30 12.98
CA ARG A 127 -5.11 8.19 14.41
C ARG A 127 -4.80 9.53 15.06
N CYS A 128 -4.21 10.48 14.32
CA CYS A 128 -4.03 11.86 14.79
C CYS A 128 -5.39 12.53 15.03
N PHE A 129 -6.33 12.40 14.08
CA PHE A 129 -7.69 12.91 14.26
C PHE A 129 -8.42 12.25 15.42
N ALA A 130 -8.29 10.93 15.60
CA ALA A 130 -8.87 10.22 16.75
C ALA A 130 -8.30 10.70 18.09
N THR A 131 -7.00 11.03 18.12
CA THR A 131 -6.33 11.56 19.33
C THR A 131 -6.80 12.99 19.66
N VAL A 132 -6.99 13.83 18.63
CA VAL A 132 -7.47 15.22 18.81
C VAL A 132 -8.95 15.26 19.22
N TYR A 133 -9.80 14.43 18.60
CA TYR A 133 -11.25 14.43 18.80
C TYR A 133 -11.75 13.40 19.82
N MET A 134 -10.88 12.92 20.70
CA MET A 134 -11.13 11.81 21.63
C MET A 134 -12.39 11.94 22.51
N GLN A 135 -12.85 13.16 22.80
CA GLN A 135 -14.05 13.38 23.62
C GLN A 135 -15.37 13.11 22.86
N ASP A 136 -15.42 13.37 21.55
CA ASP A 136 -16.64 13.29 20.73
C ASP A 136 -16.58 12.22 19.63
N TYR A 137 -15.50 11.42 19.63
CA TYR A 137 -15.20 10.51 18.53
C TYR A 137 -16.18 9.32 18.45
N GLU A 138 -16.76 8.92 19.58
CA GLU A 138 -17.70 7.80 19.67
C GLU A 138 -19.15 8.20 19.36
N THR A 139 -19.54 9.40 19.79
CA THR A 139 -20.88 9.95 19.58
C THR A 139 -21.12 10.31 18.11
N ASN A 140 -20.08 10.84 17.43
CA ASN A 140 -20.17 11.20 16.03
C ASN A 140 -19.38 10.22 15.16
N LYS A 141 -20.09 9.33 14.46
CA LYS A 141 -19.52 8.42 13.46
C LYS A 141 -19.06 9.23 12.23
N ARG A 142 -17.90 9.91 12.34
CA ARG A 142 -17.28 10.75 11.30
C ARG A 142 -16.68 9.92 10.16
N ARG A 143 -17.46 8.99 9.60
CA ARG A 143 -17.05 8.08 8.52
C ARG A 143 -16.56 8.83 7.28
N TRP A 144 -17.05 10.04 7.07
CA TRP A 144 -16.61 10.93 6.00
C TRP A 144 -15.10 11.19 6.02
N ILE A 145 -14.45 11.21 7.20
CA ILE A 145 -12.99 11.39 7.31
C ILE A 145 -12.27 10.23 6.64
N SER A 146 -12.68 8.99 6.92
CA SER A 146 -12.10 7.80 6.31
C SER A 146 -12.33 7.73 4.80
N TYR A 147 -13.51 8.12 4.33
CA TYR A 147 -13.80 8.20 2.89
C TYR A 147 -12.94 9.26 2.21
N LEU A 148 -12.86 10.46 2.79
CA LEU A 148 -12.04 11.55 2.25
C LEU A 148 -10.56 11.17 2.21
N LEU A 149 -10.02 10.58 3.29
CA LEU A 149 -8.64 10.09 3.32
C LEU A 149 -8.41 8.99 2.28
N SER A 150 -9.33 8.04 2.12
CA SER A 150 -9.23 6.99 1.11
C SER A 150 -9.26 7.57 -0.31
N THR A 151 -10.13 8.54 -0.58
CA THR A 151 -10.18 9.22 -1.89
C THR A 151 -8.88 9.96 -2.18
N ILE A 152 -8.33 10.69 -1.20
CA ILE A 152 -7.03 11.35 -1.36
C ILE A 152 -5.91 10.34 -1.61
N LEU A 153 -5.91 9.20 -0.91
CA LEU A 153 -4.96 8.11 -1.13
C LEU A 153 -4.98 7.63 -2.59
N TYR A 154 -6.14 7.30 -3.13
CA TYR A 154 -6.22 6.84 -4.52
C TYR A 154 -5.82 7.94 -5.52
N ILE A 155 -6.28 9.18 -5.33
CA ILE A 155 -5.91 10.29 -6.23
C ILE A 155 -4.39 10.52 -6.23
N THR A 156 -3.77 10.58 -5.05
CA THR A 156 -2.32 10.78 -4.92
C THR A 156 -1.52 9.60 -5.48
N ALA A 157 -1.99 8.37 -5.30
CA ALA A 157 -1.38 7.17 -5.87
C ALA A 157 -1.47 7.15 -7.41
N PHE A 158 -2.66 7.37 -7.98
CA PHE A 158 -2.87 7.35 -9.43
C PHE A 158 -2.12 8.47 -10.14
N THR A 159 -2.12 9.69 -9.59
CA THR A 159 -1.34 10.80 -10.14
C THR A 159 0.15 10.50 -10.09
N SER A 160 0.65 9.97 -8.97
CA SER A 160 2.05 9.57 -8.84
C SER A 160 2.43 8.46 -9.81
N ALA A 161 1.56 7.47 -10.01
CA ALA A 161 1.78 6.40 -10.98
C ALA A 161 1.89 6.94 -12.41
N GLN A 162 1.03 7.89 -12.80
CA GLN A 162 1.11 8.56 -14.10
C GLN A 162 2.42 9.30 -14.29
N PHE A 163 2.84 10.09 -13.30
CA PHE A 163 4.13 10.78 -13.36
C PHE A 163 5.32 9.82 -13.39
N PHE A 164 5.26 8.69 -12.68
CA PHE A 164 6.34 7.71 -12.71
C PHE A 164 6.45 6.98 -14.06
N ILE A 165 5.30 6.64 -14.65
CA ILE A 165 5.23 5.92 -15.92
C ILE A 165 5.62 6.84 -17.09
N PHE A 166 5.09 8.06 -17.13
CA PHE A 166 5.23 8.96 -18.29
C PHE A 166 6.18 10.14 -18.07
N GLY A 167 6.52 10.48 -16.82
CA GLY A 167 7.33 11.63 -16.48
C GLY A 167 8.83 11.34 -16.38
N SER A 168 9.63 12.39 -16.53
CA SER A 168 11.10 12.34 -16.50
C SER A 168 11.70 12.47 -15.09
N TYR A 169 10.91 12.83 -14.07
CA TYR A 169 11.41 13.18 -12.72
C TYR A 169 11.21 12.06 -11.68
N ARG A 170 11.58 10.82 -12.02
CA ARG A 170 11.35 9.65 -11.15
C ARG A 170 11.98 9.79 -9.77
N GLU A 171 13.20 10.30 -9.69
CA GLU A 171 13.93 10.49 -8.43
C GLU A 171 13.22 11.45 -7.48
N VAL A 172 12.64 12.53 -8.02
CA VAL A 172 11.88 13.50 -7.22
C VAL A 172 10.64 12.84 -6.62
N HIS A 173 9.93 12.01 -7.38
CA HIS A 173 8.78 11.28 -6.86
C HIS A 173 9.15 10.27 -5.77
N ILE A 174 10.26 9.53 -5.95
CA ILE A 174 10.75 8.60 -4.93
C ILE A 174 11.11 9.35 -3.64
N PHE A 175 11.79 10.49 -3.76
CA PHE A 175 12.13 11.35 -2.64
C PHE A 175 10.89 11.87 -1.89
N LEU A 176 9.87 12.34 -2.62
CA LEU A 176 8.61 12.82 -2.03
C LEU A 176 7.89 11.72 -1.25
N ILE A 177 7.76 10.51 -1.84
CA ILE A 177 7.08 9.39 -1.17
C ILE A 177 7.84 8.97 0.09
N THR A 178 9.17 8.90 0.00
CA THR A 178 10.02 8.51 1.13
C THR A 178 9.93 9.54 2.25
N SER A 179 9.97 10.83 1.90
CA SER A 179 9.82 11.93 2.86
C SER A 179 8.45 11.88 3.56
N PHE A 180 7.38 11.63 2.81
CA PHE A 180 6.03 11.54 3.36
C PHE A 180 5.88 10.36 4.35
N ASN A 181 6.43 9.20 4.01
CA ASN A 181 6.47 8.04 4.90
C ASN A 181 7.34 8.28 6.14
N LEU A 182 8.47 8.97 6.01
CA LEU A 182 9.35 9.31 7.14
C LEU A 182 8.67 10.27 8.12
N VAL A 183 7.95 11.28 7.62
CA VAL A 183 7.16 12.19 8.45
C VAL A 183 6.06 11.41 9.19
N ALA A 184 5.34 10.52 8.51
CA ALA A 184 4.34 9.66 9.14
C ALA A 184 4.96 8.77 10.24
N PHE A 185 6.12 8.17 9.97
CA PHE A 185 6.86 7.39 10.96
C PHE A 185 7.19 8.25 12.20
N GLY A 186 7.74 9.45 12.02
CA GLY A 186 7.99 10.38 13.13
C GLY A 186 6.72 10.72 13.93
N LEU A 187 5.61 10.98 13.24
CA LEU A 187 4.32 11.25 13.86
C LEU A 187 3.82 10.07 14.71
N THR A 188 4.03 8.83 14.29
CA THR A 188 3.64 7.66 15.12
C THR A 188 4.35 7.64 16.47
N PHE A 189 5.63 8.01 16.54
CA PHE A 189 6.35 8.11 17.82
C PHE A 189 5.83 9.23 18.71
N VAL A 190 5.56 10.40 18.12
CA VAL A 190 4.99 11.55 18.85
C VAL A 190 3.63 11.17 19.42
N MET A 191 2.77 10.55 18.61
CA MET A 191 1.43 10.10 19.01
C MET A 191 1.49 9.03 20.10
N GLU A 192 2.37 8.03 19.97
CA GLU A 192 2.53 7.02 21.01
C GLU A 192 2.98 7.65 22.34
N ARG A 193 3.96 8.55 22.32
CA ARG A 193 4.46 9.22 23.53
C ARG A 193 3.38 10.09 24.17
N TYR A 194 2.62 10.82 23.34
CA TYR A 194 1.50 11.65 23.80
C TYR A 194 0.39 10.79 24.44
N ASN A 195 -0.01 9.71 23.76
CA ASN A 195 -1.06 8.81 24.22
C ASN A 195 -0.63 8.05 25.49
N LYS A 196 0.61 7.55 25.59
CA LYS A 196 1.13 6.93 26.81
C LYS A 196 1.16 7.91 27.99
N LYS A 197 1.57 9.17 27.77
CA LYS A 197 1.57 10.21 28.81
C LYS A 197 0.15 10.50 29.31
N ARG A 198 -0.81 10.61 28.39
CA ARG A 198 -2.23 10.81 28.71
C ARG A 198 -2.80 9.59 29.46
N TYR A 199 -2.50 8.37 29.02
CA TYR A 199 -2.93 7.13 29.69
C TYR A 199 -2.46 7.05 31.13
N SER A 200 -1.18 7.36 31.36
CA SER A 200 -0.58 7.31 32.70
C SER A 200 -1.22 8.33 33.65
N LYS A 201 -1.49 9.55 33.16
CA LYS A 201 -2.21 10.57 33.96
C LYS A 201 -3.63 10.12 34.32
N LEU A 202 -4.36 9.55 33.37
CA LEU A 202 -5.71 9.02 33.61
C LEU A 202 -5.73 7.85 34.60
N ARG A 203 -4.72 6.98 34.58
CA ARG A 203 -4.62 5.85 35.53
C ARG A 203 -4.30 6.31 36.95
N LYS A 204 -3.54 7.41 37.10
CA LYS A 204 -3.19 7.98 38.41
C LYS A 204 -4.32 8.78 39.05
N ASN A 205 -5.17 9.43 38.24
CA ASN A 205 -6.33 10.17 38.72
C ASN A 205 -7.55 9.24 38.88
N VAL A 206 -7.60 8.53 40.00
CA VAL A 206 -8.70 7.58 40.33
C VAL A 206 -10.08 8.27 40.37
N ASN A 207 -10.12 9.57 40.67
CA ASN A 207 -11.35 10.37 40.82
C ASN A 207 -11.81 11.11 39.55
N SER A 208 -11.21 10.89 38.38
CA SER A 208 -11.68 11.57 37.17
C SER A 208 -12.82 10.80 36.51
N ASP A 209 -13.96 11.45 36.27
CA ASP A 209 -15.15 11.00 35.51
C ASP A 209 -14.87 10.70 34.02
N TYR A 210 -13.75 10.07 33.70
CA TYR A 210 -13.49 9.63 32.34
C TYR A 210 -14.21 8.31 32.07
N SER A 211 -15.03 8.30 31.02
CA SER A 211 -15.77 7.11 30.60
C SER A 211 -14.81 5.96 30.28
N LEU A 212 -15.27 4.73 30.54
CA LEU A 212 -14.59 3.49 30.17
C LEU A 212 -14.13 3.49 28.70
N SER A 213 -14.87 4.20 27.85
CA SER A 213 -14.67 4.25 26.42
C SER A 213 -13.47 5.10 25.98
N VAL A 214 -13.18 6.21 26.67
CA VAL A 214 -11.94 6.99 26.43
C VAL A 214 -10.69 6.16 26.73
N ARG A 215 -10.74 5.30 27.76
CA ARG A 215 -9.62 4.40 28.09
C ARG A 215 -9.43 3.31 27.03
N ALA A 216 -10.53 2.76 26.51
CA ALA A 216 -10.50 1.77 25.42
C ALA A 216 -9.89 2.37 24.14
N GLN A 217 -10.33 3.56 23.72
CA GLN A 217 -9.78 4.28 22.57
C GLN A 217 -8.29 4.57 22.70
N LEU A 218 -7.85 5.00 23.88
CA LEU A 218 -6.45 5.35 24.10
C LEU A 218 -5.57 4.09 24.10
N SER A 219 -6.08 2.97 24.61
CA SER A 219 -5.44 1.66 24.50
C SER A 219 -5.33 1.20 23.04
N GLU A 220 -6.40 1.32 22.26
CA GLU A 220 -6.38 1.01 20.82
C GLU A 220 -5.37 1.89 20.06
N ASN A 221 -5.33 3.19 20.34
CA ASN A 221 -4.38 4.12 19.71
C ASN A 221 -2.92 3.80 20.06
N ILE A 222 -2.64 3.27 21.26
CA ILE A 222 -1.29 2.82 21.63
C ILE A 222 -0.96 1.50 20.91
N ASN A 223 -1.86 0.52 20.95
CA ASN A 223 -1.64 -0.80 20.37
C ASN A 223 -1.51 -0.76 18.84
N SER A 224 -2.23 0.15 18.19
CA SER A 224 -2.16 0.34 16.73
C SER A 224 -0.88 1.05 16.26
N THR A 225 -0.10 1.70 17.14
CA THR A 225 1.14 2.37 16.73
C THR A 225 2.24 1.41 16.28
N LEU A 226 2.35 0.23 16.90
CA LEU A 226 3.38 -0.77 16.55
C LEU A 226 3.25 -1.29 15.11
N PRO A 227 2.08 -1.80 14.65
CA PRO A 227 1.95 -2.26 13.27
C PRO A 227 2.17 -1.12 12.26
N PHE A 228 1.75 0.12 12.56
CA PHE A 228 2.00 1.25 11.66
C PHE A 228 3.46 1.65 11.59
N LYS A 229 4.22 1.56 12.69
CA LYS A 229 5.68 1.76 12.66
C LYS A 229 6.38 0.73 11.80
N VAL A 230 6.03 -0.55 11.98
CA VAL A 230 6.59 -1.65 11.18
C VAL A 230 6.28 -1.42 9.70
N MET A 231 5.04 -1.05 9.38
CA MET A 231 4.64 -0.75 8.00
C MET A 231 5.42 0.44 7.41
N CYS A 232 5.44 1.59 8.08
CA CYS A 232 6.18 2.77 7.59
C CYS A 232 7.68 2.49 7.43
N PHE A 233 8.28 1.70 8.34
CA PHE A 233 9.68 1.35 8.30
C PHE A 233 10.01 0.38 7.16
N LEU A 234 9.19 -0.66 6.96
CA LEU A 234 9.32 -1.58 5.84
C LEU A 234 9.15 -0.86 4.50
N ASP A 235 8.18 0.05 4.39
CA ASP A 235 7.96 0.84 3.17
C ASP A 235 9.14 1.77 2.86
N CYS A 236 9.81 2.33 3.87
CA CYS A 236 11.05 3.08 3.70
C CYS A 236 12.21 2.17 3.26
N LEU A 237 12.40 1.02 3.93
CA LEU A 237 13.49 0.08 3.62
C LEU A 237 13.39 -0.52 2.22
N LEU A 238 12.19 -0.97 1.81
CA LEU A 238 11.94 -1.49 0.47
C LEU A 238 12.35 -0.47 -0.60
N ARG A 239 12.12 0.82 -0.36
CA ARG A 239 12.48 1.89 -1.31
C ARG A 239 13.95 2.23 -1.31
N PHE A 240 14.61 2.25 -0.15
CA PHE A 240 16.06 2.40 -0.11
C PHE A 240 16.73 1.25 -0.88
N SER A 241 16.26 0.02 -0.73
CA SER A 241 16.77 -1.13 -1.49
C SER A 241 16.54 -1.00 -3.00
N VAL A 242 15.38 -0.50 -3.43
CA VAL A 242 15.08 -0.25 -4.85
C VAL A 242 15.90 0.91 -5.42
N HIS A 243 16.11 1.99 -4.65
CA HIS A 243 16.90 3.15 -5.09
C HIS A 243 18.40 2.84 -5.19
N PHE A 244 18.94 1.98 -4.31
CA PHE A 244 20.34 1.53 -4.39
C PHE A 244 20.59 0.48 -5.47
N ASN A 245 19.58 -0.32 -5.84
CA ASN A 245 19.69 -1.34 -6.90
C ASN A 245 19.19 -0.89 -8.28
N ALA A 246 18.65 0.32 -8.41
CA ALA A 246 18.29 0.86 -9.72
C ALA A 246 19.59 1.15 -10.50
N PRO A 247 19.81 0.55 -11.68
CA PRO A 247 20.97 0.87 -12.49
C PRO A 247 20.90 2.36 -12.85
N ARG A 248 21.94 3.11 -12.45
CA ARG A 248 22.15 4.49 -12.88
C ARG A 248 22.49 4.45 -14.37
N GLY A 249 21.47 4.45 -15.20
CA GLY A 249 21.55 4.57 -16.66
C GLY A 249 21.19 5.97 -17.10
#